data_AF-A0A522R0L4-F1
#
_entry.id   AF-A0A522R0L4-F1
#
_cell.length_a   1.000
_cell.length_b   1.000
_cell.length_c   1.000
_cell.angle_alpha   90.00
_cell.angle_beta   90.00
_cell.angle_gamma   90.00
#
_symmetry.space_group_name_H-M   'P 1'
#
loop_
_entity.id
_entity.type
_entity.pdbx_description
1 polymer ?
#
loop_
_entity_poly.entity_id
_entity_poly.type
_entity_poly.pdbx_seq_one_letter_code
_entity_poly.pdbx_strand_id
1 'polypeptide(L)' 'MRALVIDPGALRHELVLESAATTPDGYGGATEIWATAATLFA' A
#
# COMPACT_ATOMS: atom_id res chain seq x y z
N MET A 1 5.08 -16.56 -34.69
CA MET A 1 5.60 -15.37 -33.98
C MET A 1 5.83 -15.78 -32.53
N ARG A 2 7.06 -15.75 -32.02
CA ARG A 2 7.38 -16.18 -30.64
C ARG A 2 7.43 -14.93 -29.76
N ALA A 3 6.49 -14.79 -28.82
CA ALA A 3 6.51 -13.70 -27.86
C ALA A 3 7.68 -13.91 -26.90
N LEU A 4 8.62 -12.97 -26.87
CA LEU A 4 9.67 -12.91 -25.86
C LEU A 4 9.06 -12.20 -24.65
N VAL A 5 8.85 -12.94 -23.56
CA VAL A 5 8.46 -12.32 -22.29
C VAL A 5 9.73 -11.74 -21.69
N ILE A 6 9.81 -10.40 -21.68
CA ILE A 6 10.87 -9.67 -20.99
C ILE A 6 10.38 -9.40 -19.57
N ASP A 7 11.17 -9.78 -18.57
CA ASP A 7 10.95 -9.35 -17.19
C ASP A 7 11.14 -7.83 -17.12
N PRO A 8 10.13 -7.05 -16.71
CA PRO A 8 10.23 -5.59 -16.62
C PRO A 8 11.28 -5.10 -15.60
N GLY A 9 11.82 -6.00 -14.77
CA GLY A 9 12.86 -5.72 -13.79
C GLY A 9 12.38 -5.92 -12.35
N ALA A 10 13.34 -6.07 -11.43
CA ALA A 10 13.05 -6.21 -10.01
C ALA A 10 12.66 -4.87 -9.37
N LEU A 11 11.70 -4.93 -8.46
CA LEU A 11 11.30 -3.85 -7.56
C LEU A 11 12.44 -3.61 -6.55
N ARG A 12 12.82 -2.35 -6.31
CA ARG A 12 14.07 -2.00 -5.60
C ARG A 12 13.84 -1.20 -4.34
N HIS A 13 12.64 -0.66 -4.14
CA HIS A 13 12.32 0.18 -3.00
C HIS A 13 11.49 -0.60 -2.00
N GLU A 14 12.02 -0.77 -0.79
CA GLU A 14 11.27 -1.31 0.33
C GLU A 14 10.30 -0.24 0.85
N LEU A 15 9.02 -0.60 0.94
CA LEU A 15 7.92 0.26 1.37
C LEU A 15 7.17 -0.42 2.51
N VAL A 16 6.72 0.38 3.48
CA VAL A 16 5.79 -0.05 4.53
C VAL A 16 4.40 0.39 4.11
N LEU A 17 3.52 -0.57 3.85
CA LEU A 17 2.11 -0.32 3.56
C LEU A 17 1.35 -0.20 4.88
N GLU A 18 0.62 0.90 5.04
CA GLU A 18 -0.25 1.13 6.19
C GLU A 18 -1.72 1.14 5.76
N SER A 19 -2.59 0.69 6.67
CA SER A 19 -4.03 0.70 6.51
C SER A 19 -4.65 1.61 7.57
N ALA A 20 -5.54 2.48 7.11
CA ALA A 20 -6.29 3.37 7.95
C ALA A 20 -7.63 2.76 8.40
N ALA A 21 -7.91 2.85 9.68
CA ALA A 21 -9.24 2.67 10.24
C ALA A 21 -9.81 4.03 10.67
N THR A 22 -10.96 4.41 10.12
CA THR A 22 -11.63 5.68 10.44
C THR A 22 -12.83 5.46 11.36
N THR A 23 -12.94 6.28 12.40
CA THR A 23 -14.09 6.31 13.31
C THR A 23 -14.70 7.70 13.27
N PRO A 24 -15.99 7.85 12.89
CA PRO A 24 -16.67 9.13 12.88
C PRO A 24 -16.67 9.78 14.27
N ASP A 25 -16.46 11.09 14.34
CA ASP A 25 -16.39 11.84 15.61
C ASP A 25 -17.74 12.39 16.10
N GLY A 26 -18.79 12.25 15.29
CA GLY A 26 -20.13 12.75 15.59
C GLY A 26 -20.34 14.25 15.30
N TYR A 27 -19.33 14.97 14.84
CA TYR A 27 -19.37 16.41 14.51
C TYR A 27 -19.11 16.70 13.02
N GLY A 28 -19.10 15.65 12.19
CA GLY A 28 -18.87 15.74 10.76
C GLY A 28 -17.42 15.47 10.35
N GLY A 29 -16.55 15.14 11.30
CA GLY A 29 -15.19 14.64 11.06
C GLY A 29 -15.04 13.16 11.38
N ALA A 30 -13.79 12.70 11.37
CA ALA A 30 -13.41 11.35 11.76
C ALA A 30 -12.01 11.36 12.39
N THR A 31 -11.80 10.44 13.33
CA THR A 31 -10.47 10.09 13.81
C THR A 31 -9.94 8.92 13.00
N GLU A 32 -8.68 8.95 12.62
CA GLU A 32 -8.03 7.91 11.84
C GLU A 32 -6.87 7.30 12.63
N ILE A 33 -6.78 5.97 12.61
CA ILE A 33 -5.67 5.21 13.17
C ILE A 33 -5.03 4.42 12.03
N TRP A 34 -3.72 4.58 11.90
CA TRP A 34 -2.91 3.89 10.91
C TRP A 34 -2.20 2.71 11.55
N ALA A 35 -2.33 1.54 10.93
CA ALA A 35 -1.63 0.34 11.33
C ALA A 35 -0.83 -0.21 10.14
N THR A 36 0.39 -0.67 10.42
CA THR A 36 1.20 -1.36 9.42
C THR A 36 0.50 -2.64 8.97
N ALA A 37 0.27 -2.74 7.66
CA ALA A 37 -0.36 -3.89 7.02
C ALA A 37 0.68 -4.85 6.42
N ALA A 38 1.74 -4.31 5.80
CA ALA A 38 2.79 -5.11 5.18
C ALA A 38 4.08 -4.31 4.92
N THR A 39 5.17 -5.03 4.65
CA THR A 39 6.38 -4.48 4.04
C THR A 39 6.57 -5.16 2.68
N LEU A 40 6.74 -4.37 1.63
CA LEU A 40 6.78 -4.84 0.24
C LEU A 40 7.82 -4.08 -0.58
N PHE A 41 8.20 -4.62 -1.74
CA PHE A 41 9.05 -3.90 -2.69
C PHE A 41 8.21 -3.30 -3.82
N ALA A 42 8.59 -2.10 -4.29
CA ALA A 42 8.06 -1.43 -5.49
C ALA A 42 9.17 -0.81 -6.36
#